data_AF-A0A7K1JYE6-F1
#
_entry.id   AF-A0A7K1JYE6-F1
#
_cell.length_a   1.000
_cell.length_b   1.000
_cell.length_c   1.000
_cell.angle_alpha   90.00
_cell.angle_beta   90.00
_cell.angle_gamma   90.00
#
_symmetry.space_group_name_H-M   'P 1'
#
loop_
_entity.id
_entity.type
_entity.pdbx_description
1 polymer ?
#
loop_
_entity_poly.entity_id
_entity_poly.type
_entity_poly.pdbx_seq_one_letter_code
_entity_poly.pdbx_strand_id
1 'polypeptide(L)'
;MEAFYVLLPGTAAEALTFYRSVFGGTFASHSFSDFGRQDGPPGNIAHGHLAGAVSIHIADAPPDDPPLTMTAVSIALLGVSSPVDSKRWFDQVSCGGEICRPLVRRGWDAVDGTVRGRYGSP
;
A
#
# COMPACT_ATOMS: atom_id res chain seq x y z
N MET A 1 9.48 -4.88 11.73
CA MET A 1 9.54 -3.76 10.76
C MET A 1 8.34 -2.89 11.07
N GLU A 2 8.53 -1.59 11.23
CA GLU A 2 7.46 -0.65 11.56
C GLU A 2 6.48 -0.56 10.37
N ALA A 3 5.19 -0.70 10.65
CA ALA A 3 4.15 -0.60 9.66
C ALA A 3 3.79 0.88 9.46
N PHE A 4 3.61 1.30 8.22
CA PHE A 4 3.17 2.66 7.91
C PHE A 4 1.64 2.73 7.87
N TYR A 5 1.10 3.87 8.28
CA TYR A 5 -0.33 4.16 8.28
C TYR A 5 -0.66 5.13 7.15
N VAL A 6 -1.59 4.75 6.28
CA VAL A 6 -1.99 5.54 5.12
C VAL A 6 -3.48 5.86 5.16
N LEU A 7 -3.82 7.13 4.88
CA LEU A 7 -5.19 7.59 4.71
C LEU A 7 -5.51 7.70 3.22
N LEU A 8 -6.60 7.09 2.77
CA LEU A 8 -6.99 7.04 1.35
C LEU A 8 -8.31 7.78 1.07
N PRO A 9 -8.55 8.22 -0.17
CA PRO A 9 -9.76 8.98 -0.53
C PRO A 9 -10.97 8.06 -0.80
N GLY A 10 -11.29 7.15 0.12
CA GLY A 10 -12.42 6.21 -0.03
C GLY A 10 -12.07 4.92 -0.76
N THR A 11 -10.79 4.59 -0.92
CA THR A 11 -10.29 3.41 -1.66
C THR A 11 -9.58 2.39 -0.77
N ALA A 12 -9.62 2.53 0.56
CA ALA A 12 -8.93 1.64 1.50
C ALA A 12 -9.34 0.16 1.38
N ALA A 13 -10.62 -0.13 1.18
CA ALA A 13 -11.11 -1.52 1.03
C ALA A 13 -10.52 -2.21 -0.21
N GLU A 14 -10.49 -1.51 -1.34
CA GLU A 14 -9.89 -2.01 -2.58
C GLU A 14 -8.36 -2.14 -2.44
N ALA A 15 -7.71 -1.15 -1.83
CA ALA A 15 -6.28 -1.14 -1.62
C ALA A 15 -5.82 -2.31 -0.73
N LEU A 16 -6.52 -2.62 0.36
CA LEU A 16 -6.25 -3.79 1.20
C LEU A 16 -6.34 -5.09 0.41
N THR A 17 -7.42 -5.25 -0.35
CA THR A 17 -7.63 -6.44 -1.19
C THR A 17 -6.51 -6.60 -2.21
N PHE A 18 -6.13 -5.49 -2.84
CA PHE A 18 -5.03 -5.45 -3.80
C PHE A 18 -3.69 -5.80 -3.14
N TYR A 19 -3.29 -5.11 -2.07
CA TYR A 19 -2.01 -5.34 -1.41
C TYR A 19 -1.90 -6.75 -0.84
N ARG A 20 -2.99 -7.32 -0.34
CA ARG A 20 -3.03 -8.75 0.03
C ARG A 20 -2.77 -9.66 -1.17
N SER A 21 -3.36 -9.36 -2.33
CA SER A 21 -3.13 -10.18 -3.54
C SER A 21 -1.67 -10.12 -4.03
N VAL A 22 -0.96 -9.03 -3.74
CA VAL A 22 0.44 -8.82 -4.12
C VAL A 22 1.40 -9.43 -3.08
N PHE A 23 1.25 -9.03 -1.83
CA PHE A 23 2.18 -9.33 -0.75
C PHE A 23 1.82 -10.59 0.05
N GLY A 24 0.62 -11.13 -0.14
CA GLY A 24 0.07 -12.20 0.68
C GLY A 24 -0.27 -11.71 2.08
N GLY A 25 -0.12 -12.58 3.08
CA GLY A 25 -0.37 -12.25 4.48
C GLY A 25 -1.84 -12.35 4.91
N THR A 26 -2.08 -11.95 6.15
CA THR A 26 -3.40 -11.89 6.77
C THR A 26 -3.87 -10.46 6.86
N PHE A 27 -5.17 -10.22 6.72
CA PHE A 27 -5.73 -8.88 6.82
C PHE A 27 -7.01 -8.88 7.65
N ALA A 28 -7.33 -7.73 8.22
CA ALA A 28 -8.63 -7.42 8.77
C ALA A 28 -8.98 -5.95 8.53
N SER A 29 -10.26 -5.64 8.53
CA SER A 29 -10.74 -4.27 8.38
C SER A 29 -12.04 -4.05 9.15
N HIS A 30 -12.20 -2.84 9.65
CA HIS A 30 -13.40 -2.35 10.32
C HIS A 30 -13.87 -1.09 9.60
N SER A 31 -15.16 -1.04 9.34
CA SER A 31 -15.82 0.09 8.68
C SER A 31 -16.09 1.23 9.67
N PHE A 32 -16.49 2.39 9.14
CA PHE A 32 -17.00 3.50 9.93
C PHE A 32 -18.24 3.07 10.75
N SER A 33 -19.12 2.26 10.14
CA SER A 33 -20.29 1.71 10.83
C SER A 33 -19.92 0.82 12.02
N ASP A 34 -18.89 -0.02 11.89
CA ASP A 34 -18.44 -0.91 12.98
C ASP A 34 -17.96 -0.12 14.20
N PHE A 35 -17.47 1.10 13.98
CA PHE A 35 -16.98 2.00 15.04
C PHE A 35 -17.99 3.10 15.42
N GLY A 36 -19.20 3.08 14.86
CA GLY A 36 -20.21 4.11 15.13
C GLY A 36 -19.82 5.51 14.66
N ARG A 37 -18.92 5.62 13.68
CA ARG A 37 -18.47 6.89 13.08
C ARG A 37 -19.57 7.47 12.19
N GLN A 38 -19.72 8.80 12.23
CA GLN A 38 -20.70 9.55 11.44
C GLN A 38 -20.07 10.66 10.59
N ASP A 39 -18.75 10.78 10.65
CA ASP A 39 -17.93 11.76 9.94
C ASP A 39 -17.54 11.26 8.54
N GLY A 40 -18.32 10.37 7.92
CA GLY A 40 -18.05 9.85 6.59
C GLY A 40 -19.03 8.75 6.18
N PRO A 41 -18.90 8.23 4.94
CA PRO A 41 -19.72 7.12 4.47
C PRO A 41 -19.59 5.88 5.39
N PRO A 42 -20.68 5.20 5.75
CA PRO A 42 -20.65 4.11 6.73
C PRO A 42 -19.82 2.89 6.27
N GLY A 43 -19.69 2.69 4.96
CA GLY A 43 -18.91 1.61 4.36
C GLY A 43 -17.41 1.90 4.21
N ASN A 44 -16.96 3.13 4.48
CA ASN A 44 -15.53 3.46 4.44
C ASN A 44 -14.78 2.69 5.52
N ILE A 45 -13.50 2.40 5.29
CA ILE A 45 -12.66 1.70 6.25
C ILE A 45 -12.17 2.68 7.32
N ALA A 46 -12.59 2.47 8.58
CA ALA A 46 -12.12 3.25 9.72
C ALA A 46 -10.72 2.79 10.15
N HIS A 47 -10.47 1.49 10.10
CA HIS A 47 -9.17 0.91 10.35
C HIS A 47 -9.06 -0.45 9.68
N GLY A 48 -8.02 -0.64 8.87
CA GLY A 48 -7.65 -1.95 8.37
C GLY A 48 -6.15 -2.14 8.40
N HIS A 49 -5.74 -3.40 8.38
CA HIS A 49 -4.33 -3.76 8.38
C HIS A 49 -4.07 -4.98 7.49
N LEU A 50 -2.88 -5.01 6.92
CA LEU A 50 -2.25 -6.18 6.32
C LEU A 50 -1.03 -6.53 7.17
N ALA A 51 -0.92 -7.79 7.56
CA ALA A 51 0.22 -8.33 8.31
C ALA A 51 0.87 -9.47 7.53
N GLY A 52 2.19 -9.38 7.34
CA GLY A 52 2.97 -10.33 6.56
C GLY A 52 4.39 -9.82 6.35
N ALA A 53 5.02 -10.25 5.24
CA ALA A 53 6.33 -9.73 4.85
C ALA A 53 6.31 -8.19 4.66
N VAL A 54 5.20 -7.67 4.14
CA VAL A 54 4.88 -6.24 4.14
C VAL A 54 3.72 -6.02 5.11
N SER A 55 3.88 -5.05 6.02
CA SER A 55 2.83 -4.67 6.97
C SER A 55 2.36 -3.25 6.69
N ILE A 56 1.05 -3.07 6.55
CA ILE A 56 0.41 -1.81 6.15
C ILE A 56 -0.80 -1.59 7.05
N HIS A 57 -0.96 -0.37 7.59
CA HIS A 57 -2.22 0.09 8.15
C HIS A 57 -2.86 1.07 7.18
N ILE A 58 -4.16 0.97 6.99
CA ILE A 58 -4.90 1.82 6.06
C ILE A 58 -6.24 2.24 6.68
N ALA A 59 -6.68 3.45 6.35
CA ALA A 59 -8.05 3.89 6.57
C ALA A 59 -8.46 4.84 5.45
N ASP A 60 -9.75 5.09 5.32
CA ASP A 60 -10.24 6.19 4.49
C ASP A 60 -10.23 7.48 5.29
N ALA A 61 -9.79 8.55 4.64
CA ALA A 61 -9.77 9.88 5.23
C ALA A 61 -11.21 10.39 5.44
N PRO A 62 -11.58 10.86 6.64
CA PRO A 62 -12.80 11.66 6.81
C PRO A 62 -12.69 13.01 6.06
N PRO A 63 -13.80 13.72 5.81
CA PRO A 63 -13.83 14.97 5.04
C PRO A 63 -12.82 16.05 5.49
N ASP A 64 -12.50 16.08 6.79
CA ASP A 64 -11.63 17.10 7.38
C ASP A 64 -10.14 16.72 7.35
N ASP A 65 -9.81 15.46 7.04
CA ASP A 65 -8.43 15.00 6.95
C ASP A 65 -8.00 14.86 5.48
N PRO A 66 -6.84 15.43 5.09
CA PRO A 66 -6.35 15.24 3.74
C PRO A 66 -5.92 13.77 3.54
N PRO A 67 -6.36 13.10 2.45
CA PRO A 67 -5.83 11.81 2.09
C PRO A 67 -4.35 11.92 1.69
N LEU A 68 -3.65 10.79 1.71
CA LEU A 68 -2.24 10.69 1.40
C LEU A 68 -1.91 11.28 0.03
N THR A 69 -0.97 12.24 0.02
CA THR A 69 -0.28 12.71 -1.18
C THR A 69 1.22 12.65 -0.94
N MET A 70 1.95 11.89 -1.77
CA MET A 70 3.40 11.72 -1.65
C MET A 70 4.06 12.06 -2.98
N THR A 71 4.95 13.05 -2.97
CA THR A 71 5.60 13.57 -4.19
C THR A 71 7.10 13.33 -4.22
N ALA A 72 7.77 13.32 -3.06
CA ALA A 72 9.23 13.26 -2.93
C ALA A 72 9.71 12.16 -1.97
N VAL A 73 8.82 11.26 -1.55
CA VAL A 73 9.10 10.15 -0.65
C VAL A 73 8.65 8.87 -1.32
N SER A 74 9.38 7.78 -1.07
CA SER A 74 9.04 6.42 -1.52
C SER A 74 9.13 5.44 -0.37
N ILE A 75 8.33 4.38 -0.42
CA ILE A 75 8.38 3.30 0.57
C ILE A 75 9.32 2.21 0.07
N ALA A 76 10.44 2.04 0.76
CA ALA A 76 11.46 1.07 0.39
C ALA A 76 11.13 -0.33 0.94
N LEU A 77 10.99 -1.32 0.05
CA LEU A 77 10.88 -2.74 0.41
C LEU A 77 12.21 -3.50 0.25
N LEU A 78 13.34 -2.79 0.42
CA LEU A 78 14.67 -3.33 0.23
C LEU A 78 14.96 -4.42 1.28
N GLY A 79 15.37 -5.61 0.81
CA GLY A 79 15.70 -6.74 1.67
C GLY A 79 14.49 -7.41 2.34
N VAL A 80 13.26 -7.03 1.99
CA VAL A 80 12.04 -7.59 2.59
C VAL A 80 11.74 -9.00 2.07
N SER A 81 12.10 -9.30 0.82
CA SER A 81 11.80 -10.58 0.18
C SER A 81 12.91 -11.07 -0.75
N SER A 82 12.73 -12.29 -1.27
CA SER A 82 13.63 -12.86 -2.27
C SER A 82 13.62 -12.02 -3.56
N PRO A 83 14.68 -12.07 -4.40
CA PRO A 83 14.67 -11.39 -5.70
C PRO A 83 13.50 -11.79 -6.60
N VAL A 84 13.05 -13.05 -6.50
CA VAL A 84 11.90 -13.57 -7.25
C VAL A 84 10.59 -12.92 -6.78
N ASP A 85 10.37 -12.87 -5.46
CA ASP A 85 9.19 -12.22 -4.89
C ASP A 85 9.20 -10.71 -5.12
N SER A 86 10.37 -10.07 -4.98
CA SER A 86 10.54 -8.64 -5.27
C SER A 86 10.19 -8.31 -6.73
N LYS A 87 10.62 -9.14 -7.68
CA LYS A 87 10.22 -8.99 -9.08
C LYS A 87 8.72 -9.18 -9.27
N ARG A 88 8.12 -10.22 -8.67
CA ARG A 88 6.67 -10.47 -8.74
C ARG A 88 5.89 -9.27 -8.20
N TRP A 89 6.29 -8.75 -7.04
CA TRP A 89 5.66 -7.58 -6.43
C TRP A 89 5.76 -6.35 -7.33
N PHE A 90 6.94 -6.09 -7.89
CA PHE A 90 7.15 -4.99 -8.83
C PHE A 90 6.21 -5.10 -10.05
N ASP A 91 6.16 -6.28 -10.69
CA ASP A 91 5.32 -6.53 -11.86
C ASP A 91 3.83 -6.30 -11.52
N GLN A 92 3.36 -6.82 -10.38
CA GLN A 92 1.96 -6.69 -9.96
C GLN A 92 1.57 -5.27 -9.52
N VAL A 93 2.45 -4.55 -8.81
CA VAL A 93 2.20 -3.14 -8.43
C VAL A 93 2.21 -2.23 -9.65
N SER A 94 3.03 -2.56 -10.66
CA SER A 94 3.05 -1.82 -11.93
C SER A 94 1.80 -2.00 -12.78
N CYS A 95 1.03 -3.07 -12.56
CA CYS A 95 -0.24 -3.29 -13.24
C CYS A 95 -1.28 -2.26 -12.76
N GLY A 96 -1.57 -1.27 -13.60
CA GLY A 96 -2.44 -0.14 -13.27
C GLY A 96 -1.72 0.99 -12.51
N GLY A 97 -0.40 0.89 -12.36
CA GLY A 97 0.46 1.96 -11.85
C GLY A 97 1.35 2.56 -12.94
N GLU A 98 2.40 3.25 -12.52
CA GLU A 98 3.41 3.88 -13.38
C GLU A 98 4.81 3.43 -12.95
N ILE A 99 5.58 2.86 -13.88
CA ILE A 99 6.98 2.55 -13.63
C ILE A 99 7.78 3.85 -13.66
N CYS A 100 8.18 4.35 -12.50
CA CYS A 100 9.05 5.53 -12.39
C CYS A 100 10.51 5.20 -12.73
N ARG A 101 10.98 4.01 -12.29
CA ARG A 101 12.29 3.47 -12.62
C ARG A 101 12.18 1.97 -12.87
N PRO A 102 12.64 1.44 -14.02
CA PRO A 102 12.60 0.00 -14.28
C PRO A 102 13.40 -0.79 -13.24
N LEU A 103 12.89 -1.97 -12.89
CA LEU A 103 13.58 -2.94 -12.04
C LEU A 103 14.79 -3.51 -12.80
N VAL A 104 16.01 -3.15 -12.38
CA VAL A 104 17.24 -3.57 -13.05
C VAL A 104 18.33 -3.90 -12.04
N ARG A 105 19.29 -4.74 -12.46
CA ARG A 105 20.50 -4.99 -11.68
C ARG A 105 21.39 -3.75 -11.69
N ARG A 106 21.85 -3.34 -10.51
CA ARG A 106 22.76 -2.22 -10.29
C ARG A 106 24.21 -2.70 -10.24
N GLY A 107 25.15 -1.77 -10.42
CA GLY A 107 26.59 -2.05 -10.38
C GLY A 107 27.12 -2.46 -9.00
N TRP A 108 26.34 -2.29 -7.94
CA TRP A 108 26.67 -2.67 -6.56
C TRP A 108 25.97 -3.96 -6.10
N ASP A 109 25.71 -4.89 -7.03
CA ASP A 109 25.05 -6.18 -6.79
C ASP A 109 23.67 -6.11 -6.10
N ALA A 110 22.91 -5.04 -6.38
CA ALA A 110 21.50 -4.94 -6.02
C ALA A 110 20.60 -5.07 -7.24
N VAL A 111 19.32 -5.35 -7.00
CA VAL A 111 18.26 -5.20 -7.99
C VAL A 111 17.25 -4.24 -7.39
N ASP A 112 17.00 -3.13 -8.06
CA ASP A 112 16.01 -2.14 -7.60
C ASP A 112 15.27 -1.49 -8.77
N GLY A 113 14.08 -0.99 -8.46
CA GLY A 113 13.18 -0.26 -9.33
C GLY A 113 12.20 0.53 -8.47
N THR A 114 11.45 1.43 -9.09
CA THR A 114 10.48 2.28 -8.41
C THR A 114 9.20 2.32 -9.22
N VAL A 115 8.05 2.13 -8.56
CA VAL A 115 6.75 2.05 -9.22
C VAL A 115 5.71 2.79 -8.40
N ARG A 116 5.08 3.80 -9.00
CA ARG A 116 3.91 4.47 -8.42
C ARG A 116 2.70 3.56 -8.57
N GLY A 117 2.22 3.03 -7.46
CA GLY A 117 1.02 2.20 -7.42
C GLY A 117 -0.26 3.01 -7.66
N ARG A 118 -1.37 2.31 -7.90
CA ARG A 118 -2.68 2.94 -8.15
C ARG A 118 -3.36 3.52 -6.90
N TYR A 119 -3.01 3.04 -5.70
CA TYR A 119 -3.62 3.41 -4.41
C TYR A 119 -2.71 4.26 -3.52
N GLY A 120 -1.56 4.72 -4.02
CA GLY A 120 -0.56 5.42 -3.23
C GLY A 120 0.82 5.40 -3.89
N SER A 121 1.77 6.16 -3.32
CA SER A 121 3.04 6.63 -3.91
C SER A 121 3.94 5.60 -4.62
N PRO A 122 4.97 6.07 -5.36
CA PRO A 122 6.09 5.24 -5.76
C PRO A 122 6.87 4.57 -4.63
#